data_AF-A0A1G1ZH10-F1
#
_entry.id   AF-A0A1G1ZH10-F1
#
_cell.length_a   1.000
_cell.length_b   1.000
_cell.length_c   1.000
_cell.angle_alpha   90.00
_cell.angle_beta   90.00
_cell.angle_gamma   90.00
#
_symmetry.space_group_name_H-M   'P 1'
#
loop_
_entity.id
_entity.type
_entity.pdbx_description
1 polymer ?
#
loop_
_entity_poly.entity_id
_entity_poly.type
_entity_poly.pdbx_seq_one_letter_code
_entity_poly.pdbx_strand_id
1 'polypeptide(L)'
;MCEFISWIEVERNGKKEILYLDDQLLSEKRTRELLKGSKDNDFLGHHAIRAAWNLKDDEGKQGEVRDFWNTQKLPKELRAKLRDFPTFQKNFGKMFESYAQPDDLSYVVKNAPGSWKKLKDLCLAPFLKDAKTKTLKVNARYDLSINELVKASKQDYVNPDITDQHFPTKKCPATKKEMVLLHLNKNVSAKVTMMVMKQLKLRPGTVKELLSLSIDDPSLQWKFLVIAPGSVWRRGVGSRLVPCLWVHAGDRSLNLRWYEGDWCADGRFLCARV
;
A
#
# COMPACT_ATOMS: atom_id res chain seq x y z
N MET A 1 4.66 12.92 -14.68
CA MET A 1 3.91 12.29 -13.59
C MET A 1 3.66 13.41 -12.61
N CYS A 2 2.40 13.78 -12.43
CA CYS A 2 2.05 14.95 -11.61
C CYS A 2 1.91 14.51 -10.15
N GLU A 3 1.82 15.46 -9.24
CA GLU A 3 1.46 15.19 -7.85
C GLU A 3 -0.03 15.46 -7.60
N PHE A 4 -0.60 14.87 -6.53
CA PHE A 4 -2.05 14.79 -6.29
C PHE A 4 -2.84 16.10 -6.48
N ILE A 5 -2.31 17.23 -6.02
CA ILE A 5 -2.93 18.55 -6.17
C ILE A 5 -2.03 19.39 -7.04
N SER A 6 -2.52 19.71 -8.24
CA SER A 6 -1.83 20.49 -9.26
C SER A 6 -2.50 21.84 -9.50
N TRP A 7 -1.72 22.86 -9.85
CA TRP A 7 -2.19 24.17 -10.29
C TRP A 7 -1.25 24.80 -11.31
N ILE A 8 -1.73 25.84 -12.01
CA ILE A 8 -0.94 26.69 -12.90
C ILE A 8 -1.12 28.14 -12.47
N GLU A 9 -0.02 28.82 -12.18
CA GLU A 9 0.03 30.26 -11.92
C GLU A 9 0.19 31.01 -13.26
N VAL A 10 -0.79 31.85 -13.61
CA VAL A 10 -0.76 32.70 -14.81
C VAL A 10 -0.82 34.17 -14.40
N GLU A 11 -0.30 35.05 -15.26
CA GLU A 11 -0.48 36.49 -15.10
C GLU A 11 -1.43 37.01 -16.17
N ARG A 12 -2.54 37.61 -15.75
CA ARG A 12 -3.55 38.20 -16.64
C ARG A 12 -3.86 39.61 -16.15
N ASN A 13 -3.76 40.58 -17.06
CA ASN A 13 -4.02 42.00 -16.75
C ASN A 13 -3.23 42.52 -15.53
N GLY A 14 -1.96 42.10 -15.41
CA GLY A 14 -1.07 42.47 -14.30
C GLY A 14 -1.42 41.84 -12.95
N LYS A 15 -2.27 40.81 -12.92
CA LYS A 15 -2.63 40.06 -11.71
C LYS A 15 -2.28 38.59 -11.85
N LYS A 16 -1.76 38.03 -10.78
CA LYS A 16 -1.52 36.59 -10.65
C LYS A 16 -2.83 35.87 -10.37
N GLU A 17 -3.11 34.84 -11.16
CA GLU A 17 -4.25 33.93 -11.01
C GLU A 17 -3.75 32.49 -10.83
N ILE A 18 -4.39 31.74 -9.93
CA ILE A 18 -4.11 30.33 -9.69
C ILE A 18 -5.23 29.50 -10.30
N LEU A 19 -4.90 28.73 -11.34
CA LEU A 19 -5.83 27.88 -12.07
C LEU A 19 -5.65 26.42 -11.63
N TYR A 20 -6.76 25.74 -11.34
CA TYR A 20 -6.78 24.36 -10.86
C TYR A 20 -8.08 23.68 -11.28
N LEU A 21 -8.17 22.37 -11.06
CA LEU A 21 -9.39 21.58 -11.18
C LEU A 21 -9.87 21.19 -9.79
N ASP A 22 -11.19 21.27 -9.58
CA ASP A 22 -11.88 20.79 -8.40
C ASP A 22 -13.23 20.16 -8.79
N ASP A 23 -13.96 19.61 -7.82
CA ASP A 23 -15.24 18.94 -8.03
C ASP A 23 -16.29 19.86 -8.69
N GLN A 24 -16.23 21.17 -8.41
CA GLN A 24 -17.15 22.14 -8.99
C GLN A 24 -16.88 22.28 -10.48
N LEU A 25 -15.63 22.59 -10.86
CA LEU A 25 -15.27 22.78 -12.26
C LEU A 25 -15.45 21.49 -13.08
N LEU A 26 -15.17 20.33 -12.48
CA LEU A 26 -15.41 19.02 -13.11
C LEU A 26 -16.90 18.67 -13.28
N SER A 27 -17.79 19.30 -12.52
CA SER A 27 -19.24 19.08 -12.67
C SER A 27 -19.81 19.80 -13.90
N GLU A 28 -19.12 20.82 -14.40
CA GLU A 28 -19.54 21.61 -15.55
C GLU A 28 -19.56 20.76 -16.82
N LYS A 29 -20.60 20.95 -17.65
CA LYS A 29 -20.76 20.20 -18.90
C LYS A 29 -19.58 20.43 -19.84
N ARG A 30 -19.18 21.70 -20.00
CA ARG A 30 -18.04 22.10 -20.85
C ARG A 30 -16.76 21.40 -20.43
N THR A 31 -16.42 21.43 -19.15
CA THR A 31 -15.20 20.79 -18.63
C THR A 31 -15.22 19.28 -18.88
N ARG A 32 -16.35 18.61 -18.65
CA ARG A 32 -16.48 17.18 -18.93
C ARG A 32 -16.32 16.83 -20.42
N GLU A 33 -16.82 17.68 -21.30
CA GLU A 33 -16.64 17.52 -22.75
C GLU A 33 -15.18 17.71 -23.17
N LEU A 34 -14.50 18.73 -22.64
CA LEU A 34 -13.08 18.99 -22.91
C LEU A 34 -12.16 17.88 -22.39
N LEU A 35 -12.50 17.28 -21.26
CA LEU A 35 -11.70 16.21 -20.65
C LEU A 35 -12.09 14.81 -21.14
N LYS A 36 -13.04 14.70 -22.08
CA LYS A 36 -13.50 13.40 -22.60
C LYS A 36 -12.35 12.69 -23.30
N GLY A 37 -11.95 11.53 -22.79
CA GLY A 37 -10.85 10.73 -23.35
C GLY A 37 -9.45 11.16 -22.87
N SER A 38 -9.35 12.16 -21.98
CA SER A 38 -8.11 12.42 -21.26
C SER A 38 -7.73 11.19 -20.44
N LYS A 39 -6.55 10.64 -20.72
CA LYS A 39 -5.96 9.51 -19.99
C LYS A 39 -4.55 9.89 -19.60
N ASP A 40 -4.40 10.61 -18.49
CA ASP A 40 -3.16 10.67 -17.72
C ASP A 40 -3.49 11.03 -16.29
N ASN A 41 -2.79 10.41 -15.33
CA ASN A 41 -3.24 10.38 -13.96
C ASN A 41 -2.10 10.40 -12.94
N ASP A 42 -2.07 11.52 -12.20
CA ASP A 42 -2.11 11.58 -10.73
C ASP A 42 -3.04 12.77 -10.43
N PHE A 43 -4.35 12.53 -10.45
CA PHE A 43 -5.43 13.53 -10.30
C PHE A 43 -5.45 14.72 -11.27
N LEU A 44 -5.64 14.39 -12.55
CA LEU A 44 -5.93 15.34 -13.64
C LEU A 44 -5.00 16.57 -13.61
N GLY A 45 -3.69 16.31 -13.59
CA GLY A 45 -2.63 17.30 -13.41
C GLY A 45 -2.60 18.41 -14.47
N HIS A 46 -1.41 18.96 -14.74
CA HIS A 46 -1.32 20.22 -15.50
C HIS A 46 -1.99 20.17 -16.88
N HIS A 47 -1.95 19.03 -17.59
CA HIS A 47 -2.61 18.90 -18.91
C HIS A 47 -4.13 19.11 -18.86
N ALA A 48 -4.82 18.54 -17.87
CA ALA A 48 -6.26 18.71 -17.74
C ALA A 48 -6.62 20.13 -17.31
N ILE A 49 -5.79 20.77 -16.46
CA ILE A 49 -5.94 22.19 -16.11
C ILE A 49 -5.79 23.04 -17.37
N ARG A 50 -4.75 22.82 -18.19
CA ARG A 50 -4.57 23.54 -19.46
C ARG A 50 -5.77 23.39 -20.38
N ALA A 51 -6.29 22.18 -20.54
CA ALA A 51 -7.46 21.92 -21.38
C ALA A 51 -8.71 22.66 -20.87
N ALA A 52 -9.00 22.58 -19.57
CA ALA A 52 -10.17 23.23 -18.97
C ALA A 52 -10.13 24.77 -19.08
N TRP A 53 -8.93 25.34 -19.00
CA TRP A 53 -8.70 26.79 -19.02
C TRP A 53 -8.25 27.33 -20.39
N ASN A 54 -8.17 26.48 -21.42
CA ASN A 54 -7.70 26.81 -22.77
C ASN A 54 -6.33 27.51 -22.80
N LEU A 55 -5.36 26.96 -22.06
CA LEU A 55 -3.99 27.48 -21.99
C LEU A 55 -3.10 26.83 -23.05
N LYS A 56 -2.08 27.57 -23.53
CA LYS A 56 -1.00 26.98 -24.32
C LYS A 56 -0.08 26.11 -23.44
N ASP A 57 0.74 25.26 -24.05
CA ASP A 57 1.60 24.31 -23.32
C ASP A 57 2.69 24.96 -22.45
N ASP A 58 3.17 26.13 -22.86
CA ASP A 58 4.21 26.92 -22.17
C ASP A 58 3.64 28.05 -21.31
N GLU A 59 2.31 28.23 -21.28
CA GLU A 59 1.67 29.32 -20.56
C GLU A 59 1.68 29.09 -19.04
N GLY A 60 2.18 30.06 -18.28
CA GLY A 60 2.15 30.03 -16.81
C GLY A 60 3.16 29.08 -16.17
N LYS A 61 3.25 29.17 -14.84
CA LYS A 61 4.16 28.37 -14.00
C LYS A 61 3.39 27.25 -13.31
N GLN A 62 3.84 26.02 -13.52
CA GLN A 62 3.25 24.83 -12.89
C GLN A 62 3.63 24.73 -11.42
N GLY A 63 2.70 24.27 -10.60
CA GLY A 63 2.96 23.85 -9.23
C GLY A 63 2.13 22.63 -8.87
N GLU A 64 2.65 21.80 -7.98
CA GLU A 64 2.00 20.57 -7.54
C GLU A 64 2.47 20.14 -6.15
N VAL A 65 1.62 19.40 -5.43
CA VAL A 65 1.99 18.86 -4.12
C VAL A 65 1.29 17.53 -3.83
N ARG A 66 2.08 16.55 -3.40
CA ARG A 66 1.58 15.25 -2.94
C ARG A 66 1.00 15.32 -1.53
N ASP A 67 1.73 15.99 -0.64
CA ASP A 67 1.37 16.16 0.76
C ASP A 67 0.43 17.36 0.96
N PHE A 68 -0.70 17.41 0.27
CA PHE A 68 -1.61 18.57 0.29
C PHE A 68 -2.16 18.90 1.69
N TRP A 69 -2.12 17.95 2.62
CA TRP A 69 -2.39 18.17 4.04
C TRP A 69 -1.38 19.12 4.72
N ASN A 70 -0.25 19.40 4.09
CA ASN A 70 0.65 20.50 4.45
C ASN A 70 0.28 21.77 3.67
N THR A 71 -0.70 22.50 4.20
CA THR A 71 -1.28 23.67 3.52
C THR A 71 -0.30 24.81 3.28
N GLN A 72 0.85 24.86 3.96
CA GLN A 72 1.88 25.87 3.71
C GLN A 72 2.51 25.73 2.31
N LYS A 73 2.51 24.51 1.76
CA LYS A 73 2.99 24.20 0.40
C LYS A 73 2.00 24.66 -0.69
N LEU A 74 0.77 25.01 -0.32
CA LEU A 74 -0.29 25.37 -1.27
C LEU A 74 -0.36 26.89 -1.51
N PRO A 75 -0.80 27.33 -2.71
CA PRO A 75 -1.30 28.68 -2.95
C PRO A 75 -2.46 29.04 -2.02
N LYS A 76 -2.64 30.34 -1.74
CA LYS A 76 -3.61 30.85 -0.76
C LYS A 76 -5.04 30.39 -1.06
N GLU A 77 -5.40 30.32 -2.34
CA GLU A 77 -6.68 29.93 -2.90
C GLU A 77 -7.04 28.48 -2.55
N LEU A 78 -6.04 27.58 -2.55
CA LEU A 78 -6.23 26.17 -2.28
C LEU A 78 -6.21 25.83 -0.79
N ARG A 79 -5.56 26.65 0.05
CA ARG A 79 -5.44 26.40 1.51
C ARG A 79 -6.79 26.23 2.19
N ALA A 80 -7.78 27.03 1.84
CA ALA A 80 -9.10 26.97 2.46
C ALA A 80 -9.90 25.72 2.03
N LYS A 81 -9.63 25.21 0.83
CA LYS A 81 -10.29 24.02 0.27
C LYS A 81 -9.67 22.70 0.74
N LEU A 82 -8.43 22.75 1.22
CA LEU A 82 -7.62 21.58 1.61
C LEU A 82 -7.12 21.67 3.06
N ARG A 83 -7.80 22.42 3.92
CA ARG A 83 -7.38 22.63 5.32
C ARG A 83 -7.57 21.38 6.17
N ASP A 84 -8.63 20.64 5.91
CA ASP A 84 -9.08 19.49 6.69
C ASP A 84 -9.85 18.51 5.80
N PHE A 85 -10.14 17.33 6.33
CA PHE A 85 -10.88 16.31 5.57
C PHE A 85 -12.26 16.78 5.07
N PRO A 86 -13.11 17.46 5.87
CA PRO A 86 -14.41 17.95 5.37
C PRO A 86 -14.29 18.92 4.19
N THR A 87 -13.34 19.86 4.24
CA THR A 87 -13.10 20.79 3.14
C THR A 87 -12.55 20.08 1.92
N PHE A 88 -11.60 19.16 2.09
CA PHE A 88 -11.12 18.30 1.00
C PHE A 88 -12.27 17.51 0.36
N GLN A 89 -13.07 16.80 1.15
CA GLN A 89 -14.16 15.96 0.66
C GLN A 89 -15.21 16.79 -0.09
N LYS A 90 -15.48 18.02 0.35
CA LYS A 90 -16.41 18.94 -0.30
C LYS A 90 -15.91 19.42 -1.68
N ASN A 91 -14.61 19.66 -1.82
CA ASN A 91 -14.05 20.34 -2.99
C ASN A 91 -13.35 19.39 -3.97
N PHE A 92 -12.79 18.28 -3.51
CA PHE A 92 -11.97 17.36 -4.29
C PHE A 92 -12.39 15.89 -4.12
N GLY A 93 -13.43 15.60 -3.33
CA GLY A 93 -13.80 14.24 -2.96
C GLY A 93 -14.25 13.39 -4.15
N LYS A 94 -15.07 13.95 -5.05
CA LYS A 94 -15.58 13.21 -6.22
C LYS A 94 -14.49 12.97 -7.24
N MET A 95 -13.68 13.99 -7.50
CA MET A 95 -12.46 13.90 -8.28
C MET A 95 -11.59 12.80 -7.69
N PHE A 96 -11.33 12.86 -6.37
CA PHE A 96 -10.52 11.88 -5.65
C PHE A 96 -11.00 10.44 -5.86
N GLU A 97 -12.27 10.18 -5.60
CA GLU A 97 -12.86 8.85 -5.75
C GLU A 97 -12.83 8.32 -7.18
N SER A 98 -12.93 9.21 -8.19
CA SER A 98 -13.02 8.82 -9.59
C SER A 98 -11.64 8.54 -10.22
N TYR A 99 -10.61 9.27 -9.78
CA TYR A 99 -9.32 9.26 -10.46
C TYR A 99 -8.16 8.72 -9.61
N ALA A 100 -8.27 8.50 -8.29
CA ALA A 100 -7.14 7.96 -7.50
C ALA A 100 -6.64 6.64 -8.06
N GLN A 101 -5.33 6.52 -8.23
CA GLN A 101 -4.69 5.24 -8.49
C GLN A 101 -4.32 4.51 -7.18
N PRO A 102 -4.17 3.18 -7.22
CA PRO A 102 -3.84 2.41 -6.02
C PRO A 102 -2.58 2.88 -5.28
N ASP A 103 -1.58 3.39 -5.99
CA ASP A 103 -0.35 3.96 -5.43
C ASP A 103 -0.57 5.33 -4.79
N ASP A 104 -1.48 6.17 -5.30
CA ASP A 104 -1.96 7.38 -4.61
C ASP A 104 -2.55 7.03 -3.25
N LEU A 105 -3.51 6.08 -3.25
CA LEU A 105 -4.17 5.63 -2.03
C LEU A 105 -3.16 5.08 -1.02
N SER A 106 -2.21 4.26 -1.50
CA SER A 106 -1.13 3.69 -0.68
C SER A 106 -0.27 4.79 -0.04
N TYR A 107 0.11 5.81 -0.82
CA TYR A 107 0.89 6.93 -0.33
C TYR A 107 0.12 7.74 0.73
N VAL A 108 -1.16 8.04 0.50
CA VAL A 108 -1.99 8.76 1.48
C VAL A 108 -2.12 7.97 2.78
N VAL A 109 -2.41 6.67 2.72
CA VAL A 109 -2.46 5.80 3.91
C VAL A 109 -1.12 5.80 4.66
N LYS A 110 -0.01 5.79 3.92
CA LYS A 110 1.35 5.80 4.47
C LYS A 110 1.70 7.12 5.14
N ASN A 111 1.42 8.26 4.50
CA ASN A 111 2.07 9.53 4.84
C ASN A 111 1.12 10.55 5.48
N ALA A 112 -0.19 10.44 5.28
CA ALA A 112 -1.12 11.40 5.86
C ALA A 112 -1.06 11.35 7.41
N PRO A 113 -1.05 12.53 8.07
CA PRO A 113 -0.94 12.64 9.52
C PRO A 113 -2.23 12.18 10.21
N GLY A 114 -2.16 12.00 11.53
CA GLY A 114 -3.30 11.52 12.33
C GLY A 114 -4.54 12.43 12.25
N SER A 115 -4.36 13.74 12.07
CA SER A 115 -5.46 14.70 11.86
C SER A 115 -6.27 14.42 10.58
N TRP A 116 -5.72 13.66 9.64
CA TRP A 116 -6.37 13.25 8.39
C TRP A 116 -6.84 11.78 8.43
N LYS A 117 -7.14 11.23 9.62
CA LYS A 117 -7.57 9.82 9.78
C LYS A 117 -8.70 9.41 8.83
N LYS A 118 -9.74 10.23 8.67
CA LYS A 118 -10.87 9.92 7.78
C LYS A 118 -10.45 9.75 6.32
N LEU A 119 -9.49 10.53 5.84
CA LEU A 119 -8.91 10.36 4.51
C LEU A 119 -8.18 9.03 4.40
N LYS A 120 -7.42 8.65 5.43
CA LYS A 120 -6.73 7.35 5.47
C LYS A 120 -7.72 6.19 5.45
N ASP A 121 -8.81 6.30 6.19
CA ASP A 121 -9.87 5.29 6.21
C ASP A 121 -10.54 5.19 4.83
N LEU A 122 -10.83 6.31 4.18
CA LEU A 122 -11.32 6.37 2.79
C LEU A 122 -10.35 5.67 1.82
N CYS A 123 -9.05 5.98 1.91
CA CYS A 123 -8.03 5.40 1.03
C CYS A 123 -7.77 3.92 1.32
N LEU A 124 -8.02 3.45 2.55
CA LEU A 124 -7.87 2.06 2.93
C LEU A 124 -9.05 1.19 2.44
N ALA A 125 -10.23 1.78 2.27
CA ALA A 125 -11.47 1.05 1.96
C ALA A 125 -11.39 0.19 0.69
N PRO A 126 -10.78 0.63 -0.44
CA PRO A 126 -10.62 -0.23 -1.62
C PRO A 126 -9.79 -1.49 -1.33
N PHE A 127 -8.73 -1.37 -0.53
CA PHE A 127 -7.90 -2.54 -0.14
C PHE A 127 -8.68 -3.51 0.74
N LEU A 128 -9.57 -3.02 1.60
CA LEU A 128 -10.46 -3.85 2.42
C LEU A 128 -11.52 -4.56 1.57
N LYS A 129 -12.10 -3.85 0.60
CA LYS A 129 -13.12 -4.39 -0.32
C LYS A 129 -12.56 -5.53 -1.18
N ASP A 130 -11.34 -5.37 -1.67
CA ASP A 130 -10.71 -6.34 -2.56
C ASP A 130 -10.01 -7.49 -1.81
N ALA A 131 -9.83 -7.35 -0.48
CA ALA A 131 -9.18 -8.36 0.34
C ALA A 131 -9.91 -9.70 0.28
N LYS A 132 -9.17 -10.74 -0.14
CA LYS A 132 -9.61 -12.13 -0.07
C LYS A 132 -8.89 -12.82 1.08
N THR A 133 -9.63 -13.67 1.81
CA THR A 133 -9.06 -14.47 2.89
C THR A 133 -9.33 -15.95 2.66
N LYS A 134 -8.36 -16.79 3.01
CA LYS A 134 -8.51 -18.26 3.06
C LYS A 134 -8.03 -18.76 4.41
N THR A 135 -8.89 -19.43 5.15
CA THR A 135 -8.52 -20.07 6.42
C THR A 135 -7.86 -21.43 6.16
N LEU A 136 -6.84 -21.73 6.95
CA LEU A 136 -6.09 -22.98 6.95
C LEU A 136 -5.91 -23.45 8.39
N LYS A 137 -5.90 -24.76 8.62
CA LYS A 137 -5.50 -25.34 9.90
C LYS A 137 -4.03 -25.71 9.83
N VAL A 138 -3.23 -25.17 10.75
CA VAL A 138 -1.79 -25.41 10.83
C VAL A 138 -1.46 -25.91 12.22
N ASN A 139 -0.66 -26.97 12.32
CA ASN A 139 -0.01 -27.36 13.56
C ASN A 139 1.17 -26.42 13.80
N ALA A 140 0.94 -25.33 14.52
CA ALA A 140 1.96 -24.33 14.81
C ALA A 140 2.96 -24.90 15.83
N ARG A 141 4.10 -25.37 15.33
CA ARG A 141 5.18 -26.02 16.07
C ARG A 141 6.08 -25.00 16.77
N TYR A 142 5.54 -24.33 17.79
CA TYR A 142 6.29 -23.32 18.56
C TYR A 142 7.38 -23.92 19.45
N ASP A 143 7.27 -25.22 19.72
CA ASP A 143 8.14 -26.05 20.55
C ASP A 143 9.48 -26.33 19.88
N LEU A 144 9.50 -26.28 18.56
CA LEU A 144 10.70 -26.39 17.75
C LEU A 144 11.38 -25.02 17.58
N SER A 145 12.70 -25.04 17.44
CA SER A 145 13.53 -23.92 16.98
C SER A 145 13.32 -23.69 15.48
N ILE A 146 13.74 -22.53 14.98
CA ILE A 146 13.70 -22.25 13.54
C ILE A 146 14.59 -23.23 12.79
N ASN A 147 15.79 -23.53 13.30
CA ASN A 147 16.68 -24.49 12.66
C ASN A 147 16.08 -25.90 12.58
N GLU A 148 15.35 -26.35 13.61
CA GLU A 148 14.61 -27.62 13.59
C GLU A 148 13.49 -27.60 12.54
N LEU A 149 12.75 -26.50 12.46
CA LEU A 149 11.66 -26.33 11.48
C LEU A 149 12.16 -26.25 10.03
N VAL A 150 13.29 -25.58 9.80
CA VAL A 150 13.95 -25.52 8.49
C VAL A 150 14.28 -26.94 8.01
N LYS A 151 14.93 -27.75 8.86
CA LYS A 151 15.24 -29.16 8.54
C LYS A 151 13.99 -29.96 8.24
N ALA A 152 12.93 -29.80 9.04
CA ALA A 152 11.67 -30.51 8.85
C ALA A 152 10.92 -30.08 7.58
N SER A 153 11.07 -28.83 7.14
CA SER A 153 10.34 -28.28 5.99
C SER A 153 10.81 -28.80 4.63
N LYS A 154 12.00 -29.42 4.54
CA LYS A 154 12.58 -30.00 3.32
C LYS A 154 12.51 -29.02 2.13
N GLN A 155 12.99 -27.80 2.35
CA GLN A 155 13.14 -26.81 1.27
C GLN A 155 14.39 -27.14 0.47
N ASP A 156 14.33 -26.91 -0.83
CA ASP A 156 15.46 -27.10 -1.75
C ASP A 156 16.50 -26.00 -1.54
N TYR A 157 16.04 -24.78 -1.26
CA TYR A 157 16.88 -23.65 -0.85
C TYR A 157 16.39 -23.00 0.43
N VAL A 158 17.33 -22.66 1.31
CA VAL A 158 17.08 -21.92 2.55
C VAL A 158 18.06 -20.76 2.62
N ASN A 159 17.53 -19.54 2.76
CA ASN A 159 18.36 -18.38 3.03
C ASN A 159 19.08 -18.55 4.39
N PRO A 160 20.42 -18.45 4.44
CA PRO A 160 21.21 -18.74 5.64
C PRO A 160 20.93 -17.80 6.81
N ASP A 161 20.31 -16.65 6.57
CA ASP A 161 19.95 -15.69 7.61
C ASP A 161 18.63 -16.04 8.33
N ILE A 162 17.92 -17.10 7.92
CA ILE A 162 16.69 -17.55 8.59
C ILE A 162 17.05 -18.51 9.71
N THR A 163 17.48 -17.94 10.83
CA THR A 163 17.97 -18.66 12.02
C THR A 163 17.30 -18.16 13.29
N ASP A 164 17.44 -18.92 14.38
CA ASP A 164 16.99 -18.51 15.71
C ASP A 164 17.68 -17.23 16.22
N GLN A 165 18.90 -16.94 15.74
CA GLN A 165 19.63 -15.72 16.12
C GLN A 165 18.97 -14.47 15.50
N HIS A 166 18.57 -14.54 14.24
CA HIS A 166 17.98 -13.41 13.53
C HIS A 166 16.48 -13.25 13.78
N PHE A 167 15.80 -14.34 14.15
CA PHE A 167 14.38 -14.37 14.46
C PHE A 167 14.12 -15.03 15.83
N PRO A 168 14.58 -14.42 16.93
CA PRO A 168 14.46 -15.00 18.25
C PRO A 168 13.00 -15.16 18.64
N THR A 169 12.64 -16.36 19.07
CA THR A 169 11.29 -16.69 19.52
C THR A 169 11.35 -17.60 20.74
N LYS A 170 10.41 -17.42 21.68
CA LYS A 170 10.29 -18.33 22.82
C LYS A 170 9.75 -19.68 22.36
N LYS A 171 10.27 -20.76 22.92
CA LYS A 171 9.68 -22.10 22.76
C LYS A 171 8.44 -22.19 23.65
N CYS A 172 7.33 -22.61 23.04
CA CYS A 172 6.04 -22.83 23.70
C CYS A 172 5.43 -24.12 23.15
N PRO A 173 4.46 -24.76 23.81
CA PRO A 173 3.83 -25.96 23.27
C PRO A 173 3.29 -25.76 21.84
N ALA A 174 3.42 -26.80 21.02
CA ALA A 174 2.76 -26.85 19.72
C ALA A 174 1.24 -26.74 19.91
N THR A 175 0.57 -26.08 18.96
CA THR A 175 -0.89 -25.96 19.00
C THR A 175 -1.46 -25.95 17.59
N LYS A 176 -2.62 -26.60 17.41
CA LYS A 176 -3.42 -26.40 16.20
C LYS A 176 -3.93 -24.96 16.20
N LYS A 177 -3.73 -24.26 15.09
CA LYS A 177 -4.17 -22.88 14.90
C LYS A 177 -4.88 -22.70 13.58
N GLU A 178 -5.89 -21.83 13.60
CA GLU A 178 -6.48 -21.30 12.39
C GLU A 178 -5.65 -20.12 11.90
N MET A 179 -4.94 -20.38 10.81
CA MET A 179 -4.18 -19.37 10.08
C MET A 179 -5.03 -18.85 8.93
N VAL A 180 -4.75 -17.63 8.49
CA VAL A 180 -5.44 -16.96 7.40
C VAL A 180 -4.40 -16.53 6.36
N LEU A 181 -4.61 -16.89 5.10
CA LEU A 181 -3.93 -16.29 3.98
C LEU A 181 -4.73 -15.07 3.52
N LEU A 182 -4.15 -13.89 3.63
CA LEU A 182 -4.70 -12.64 3.13
C LEU A 182 -4.12 -12.34 1.74
N HIS A 183 -4.97 -12.08 0.75
CA HIS A 183 -4.57 -11.68 -0.61
C HIS A 183 -5.23 -10.34 -0.95
N LEU A 184 -4.44 -9.35 -1.35
CA LEU A 184 -4.91 -7.98 -1.65
C LEU A 184 -4.99 -7.69 -3.15
N ASN A 185 -4.53 -8.62 -4.00
CA ASN A 185 -4.59 -8.55 -5.46
C ASN A 185 -3.99 -7.29 -6.10
N LYS A 186 -3.07 -6.62 -5.40
CA LYS A 186 -2.43 -5.36 -5.81
C LYS A 186 -1.04 -5.26 -5.19
N ASN A 187 -0.15 -4.51 -5.83
CA ASN A 187 1.12 -4.13 -5.21
C ASN A 187 0.83 -3.26 -3.99
N VAL A 188 1.41 -3.62 -2.84
CA VAL A 188 1.02 -3.01 -1.56
C VAL A 188 2.18 -2.95 -0.59
N SER A 189 2.37 -1.78 0.02
CA SER A 189 3.39 -1.61 1.05
C SER A 189 3.06 -2.36 2.34
N ALA A 190 4.09 -2.75 3.08
CA ALA A 190 3.93 -3.41 4.38
C ALA A 190 3.01 -2.63 5.34
N LYS A 191 3.07 -1.29 5.33
CA LYS A 191 2.25 -0.44 6.20
C LYS A 191 0.76 -0.55 5.87
N VAL A 192 0.40 -0.51 4.58
CA VAL A 192 -1.00 -0.68 4.15
C VAL A 192 -1.46 -2.10 4.50
N THR A 193 -0.65 -3.13 4.24
CA THR A 193 -0.97 -4.51 4.61
C THR A 193 -1.24 -4.65 6.11
N MET A 194 -0.40 -4.08 6.98
CA MET A 194 -0.61 -4.12 8.43
C MET A 194 -1.90 -3.40 8.86
N MET A 195 -2.25 -2.29 8.20
CA MET A 195 -3.50 -1.59 8.46
C MET A 195 -4.72 -2.40 8.02
N VAL A 196 -4.66 -3.07 6.86
CA VAL A 196 -5.72 -4.00 6.43
C VAL A 196 -5.86 -5.16 7.43
N MET A 197 -4.76 -5.80 7.82
CA MET A 197 -4.77 -6.87 8.83
C MET A 197 -5.43 -6.42 10.12
N LYS A 198 -5.08 -5.23 10.63
CA LYS A 198 -5.67 -4.66 11.84
C LYS A 198 -7.19 -4.50 11.71
N GLN A 199 -7.68 -3.96 10.61
CA GLN A 199 -9.12 -3.79 10.36
C GLN A 199 -9.85 -5.13 10.25
N LEU A 200 -9.20 -6.15 9.68
CA LEU A 200 -9.73 -7.51 9.60
C LEU A 200 -9.55 -8.33 10.89
N LYS A 201 -9.05 -7.71 11.98
CA LYS A 201 -8.73 -8.38 13.26
C LYS A 201 -7.79 -9.57 13.08
N LEU A 202 -6.75 -9.36 12.28
CA LEU A 202 -5.69 -10.31 11.98
C LEU A 202 -4.36 -9.83 12.55
N ARG A 203 -3.61 -10.75 13.15
CA ARG A 203 -2.21 -10.55 13.52
C ARG A 203 -1.31 -11.05 12.39
N PRO A 204 -0.22 -10.35 12.05
CA PRO A 204 0.73 -10.86 11.06
C PRO A 204 1.39 -12.16 11.54
N GLY A 205 1.51 -13.13 10.63
CA GLY A 205 2.08 -14.44 10.89
C GLY A 205 3.60 -14.41 11.06
N THR A 206 4.11 -15.33 11.87
CA THR A 206 5.53 -15.47 12.23
C THR A 206 6.25 -16.48 11.35
N VAL A 207 7.57 -16.48 11.39
CA VAL A 207 8.43 -17.46 10.69
C VAL A 207 8.16 -18.90 11.12
N LYS A 208 7.90 -19.15 12.42
CA LYS A 208 7.56 -20.49 12.91
C LYS A 208 6.23 -20.98 12.35
N GLU A 209 5.25 -20.09 12.26
CA GLU A 209 3.95 -20.40 11.66
C GLU A 209 4.07 -20.63 10.14
N LEU A 210 4.93 -19.87 9.46
CA LEU A 210 5.23 -20.04 8.03
C LEU A 210 5.89 -21.39 7.75
N LEU A 211 6.91 -21.75 8.53
CA LEU A 211 7.58 -23.04 8.40
C LEU A 211 6.64 -24.20 8.74
N SER A 212 5.84 -24.04 9.79
CA SER A 212 4.80 -25.03 10.15
C SER A 212 3.81 -25.25 9.00
N LEU A 213 3.38 -24.16 8.34
CA LEU A 213 2.54 -24.24 7.16
C LEU A 213 3.23 -24.98 6.00
N SER A 214 4.52 -24.73 5.77
CA SER A 214 5.28 -25.42 4.71
C SER A 214 5.46 -26.93 4.96
N ILE A 215 5.42 -27.36 6.23
CA ILE A 215 5.48 -28.77 6.61
C ILE A 215 4.10 -29.43 6.41
N ASP A 216 3.03 -28.74 6.81
CA ASP A 216 1.66 -29.28 6.76
C ASP A 216 1.06 -29.26 5.35
N ASP A 217 1.38 -28.24 4.52
CA ASP A 217 0.98 -28.15 3.12
C ASP A 217 2.16 -27.69 2.23
N PRO A 218 3.09 -28.60 1.90
CA PRO A 218 4.22 -28.29 1.05
C PRO A 218 3.83 -27.85 -0.37
N SER A 219 2.63 -28.25 -0.83
CA SER A 219 2.13 -27.93 -2.18
C SER A 219 1.76 -26.45 -2.35
N LEU A 220 1.52 -25.74 -1.24
CA LEU A 220 0.97 -24.39 -1.25
C LEU A 220 1.89 -23.38 -1.95
N GLN A 221 3.20 -23.48 -1.73
CA GLN A 221 4.17 -22.51 -2.27
C GLN A 221 4.30 -22.57 -3.80
N TRP A 222 3.88 -23.67 -4.42
CA TRP A 222 3.81 -23.81 -5.88
C TRP A 222 2.69 -22.98 -6.52
N LYS A 223 1.70 -22.57 -5.71
CA LYS A 223 0.56 -21.81 -6.18
C LYS A 223 0.82 -20.31 -6.15
N PHE A 224 1.57 -19.85 -5.14
CA PHE A 224 1.86 -18.44 -4.91
C PHE A 224 2.93 -18.23 -3.83
N LEU A 225 3.53 -17.04 -3.84
CA LEU A 225 4.37 -16.51 -2.77
C LEU A 225 3.56 -16.38 -1.46
N VAL A 226 4.10 -16.85 -0.34
CA VAL A 226 3.54 -16.66 1.01
C VAL A 226 4.53 -15.90 1.88
N ILE A 227 4.16 -14.72 2.36
CA ILE A 227 5.00 -13.85 3.20
C ILE A 227 4.54 -13.96 4.65
N ALA A 228 5.46 -13.94 5.61
CA ALA A 228 5.18 -13.89 7.06
C ALA A 228 5.59 -12.54 7.67
N PRO A 229 4.69 -11.54 7.67
CA PRO A 229 5.07 -10.17 8.02
C PRO A 229 5.36 -9.94 9.51
N GLY A 230 5.02 -10.92 10.36
CA GLY A 230 5.13 -10.82 11.81
C GLY A 230 6.52 -11.13 12.35
N SER A 231 7.42 -11.59 11.48
CA SER A 231 8.83 -11.82 11.79
C SER A 231 9.69 -10.91 10.94
N VAL A 232 10.21 -9.83 11.54
CA VAL A 232 11.03 -8.83 10.85
C VAL A 232 12.46 -8.90 11.38
N TRP A 233 13.41 -9.22 10.51
CA TRP A 233 14.83 -9.13 10.81
C TRP A 233 15.39 -7.77 10.35
N ARG A 234 16.24 -7.17 11.17
CA ARG A 234 16.92 -5.90 10.88
C ARG A 234 18.36 -6.20 10.48
N ARG A 235 18.67 -6.10 9.19
CA ARG A 235 20.01 -6.34 8.65
C ARG A 235 20.76 -5.00 8.56
N GLY A 236 21.69 -4.76 9.47
CA GLY A 236 22.48 -3.53 9.51
C GLY A 236 21.63 -2.26 9.68
N VAL A 237 22.15 -1.11 9.22
CA VAL A 237 21.48 0.19 9.35
C VAL A 237 20.38 0.33 8.29
N GLY A 238 19.16 -0.08 8.63
CA GLY A 238 17.93 0.33 7.93
C GLY A 238 17.21 -0.75 7.11
N SER A 239 17.91 -1.80 6.68
CA SER A 239 17.27 -2.88 5.89
C SER A 239 16.41 -3.77 6.78
N ARG A 240 15.10 -3.88 6.48
CA ARG A 240 14.22 -4.83 7.16
C ARG A 240 13.80 -5.94 6.19
N LEU A 241 13.87 -7.17 6.68
CA LEU A 241 13.61 -8.36 5.89
C LEU A 241 12.55 -9.24 6.58
N VAL A 242 11.64 -9.81 5.79
CA VAL A 242 10.60 -10.73 6.26
C VAL A 242 10.73 -12.08 5.56
N PRO A 243 10.53 -13.20 6.28
CA PRO A 243 10.52 -14.53 5.68
C PRO A 243 9.38 -14.73 4.69
N CYS A 244 9.66 -15.47 3.62
CA CYS A 244 8.66 -15.90 2.65
C CYS A 244 8.96 -17.29 2.08
N LEU A 245 7.90 -17.97 1.67
CA LEU A 245 7.94 -19.18 0.86
C LEU A 245 7.65 -18.80 -0.60
N TRP A 246 8.51 -19.21 -1.52
CA TRP A 246 8.29 -19.02 -2.95
C TRP A 246 8.93 -20.15 -3.74
N VAL A 247 8.52 -20.30 -5.00
CA VAL A 247 9.19 -21.17 -5.95
C VAL A 247 10.07 -20.33 -6.85
N HIS A 248 11.32 -20.72 -7.00
CA HIS A 248 12.28 -20.10 -7.91
C HIS A 248 12.90 -21.17 -8.79
N ALA A 249 12.79 -21.04 -10.11
CA ALA A 249 13.33 -22.00 -11.07
C ALA A 249 12.90 -23.47 -10.86
N GLY A 250 11.72 -23.70 -10.26
CA GLY A 250 11.25 -25.05 -9.93
C GLY A 250 11.70 -25.57 -8.57
N ASP A 251 12.40 -24.76 -7.77
CA ASP A 251 12.84 -25.14 -6.43
C ASP A 251 12.00 -24.44 -5.36
N ARG A 252 11.62 -25.20 -4.34
CA ARG A 252 10.96 -24.65 -3.15
C ARG A 252 11.98 -23.92 -2.29
N SER A 253 11.75 -22.63 -2.12
CA SER A 253 12.71 -21.74 -1.46
C SER A 253 12.08 -21.08 -0.24
N LEU A 254 12.80 -21.15 0.88
CA LEU A 254 12.57 -20.27 2.03
C LEU A 254 13.56 -19.09 1.93
N ASN A 255 13.04 -17.89 1.70
CA ASN A 255 13.86 -16.71 1.44
C ASN A 255 13.40 -15.50 2.27
N LEU A 256 14.12 -14.39 2.10
CA LEU A 256 13.85 -13.11 2.72
C LEU A 256 13.38 -12.11 1.66
N ARG A 257 12.36 -11.32 2.01
CA ARG A 257 11.86 -10.21 1.19
C ARG A 257 12.07 -8.89 1.90
N TRP A 258 12.35 -7.85 1.13
CA TRP A 258 12.40 -6.48 1.61
C TRP A 258 11.05 -6.08 2.22
N TYR A 259 11.12 -5.56 3.44
CA TYR A 259 9.97 -4.98 4.12
C TYR A 259 9.67 -3.58 3.55
N GLU A 260 10.73 -2.86 3.15
CA GLU A 260 10.63 -1.63 2.38
C GLU A 260 10.13 -1.91 0.96
N GLY A 261 9.36 -0.97 0.42
CA GLY A 261 8.75 -1.10 -0.90
C GLY A 261 7.38 -1.79 -0.87
N ASP A 262 6.90 -2.10 -2.06
CA ASP A 262 5.61 -2.76 -2.27
C ASP A 262 5.82 -4.26 -2.49
N TRP A 263 4.98 -5.06 -1.85
CA TRP A 263 4.89 -6.49 -2.06
C TRP A 263 3.99 -6.79 -3.24
N CYS A 264 4.35 -7.80 -4.05
CA CYS A 264 3.68 -8.07 -5.33
C CYS A 264 2.20 -8.47 -5.17
N ALA A 265 1.41 -8.14 -6.20
CA ALA A 265 -0.02 -8.43 -6.27
C ALA A 265 -0.39 -9.91 -6.10
N ASP A 266 0.50 -10.83 -6.48
CA ASP A 266 0.29 -12.28 -6.37
C ASP A 266 0.67 -12.85 -5.00
N GLY A 267 1.24 -12.05 -4.10
CA GLY A 267 1.64 -12.47 -2.77
C GLY A 267 0.44 -12.70 -1.84
N ARG A 268 0.54 -13.76 -1.03
CA ARG A 268 -0.37 -14.00 0.11
C ARG A 268 0.37 -13.69 1.40
N PHE A 269 -0.32 -13.03 2.33
CA PHE A 269 0.22 -12.72 3.65
C PHE A 269 -0.32 -13.71 4.67
N LEU A 270 0.58 -14.44 5.32
CA LEU A 270 0.23 -15.30 6.43
C LEU A 270 -0.18 -14.46 7.64
N CYS A 271 -1.33 -14.78 8.20
CA CYS A 271 -1.92 -14.11 9.34
C CYS A 271 -2.47 -15.15 10.33
N ALA A 272 -2.63 -14.75 11.60
CA ALA A 272 -3.42 -15.47 12.58
C ALA A 272 -4.63 -14.62 12.99
N ARG A 273 -5.73 -15.25 13.40
CA ARG A 273 -6.83 -14.53 14.07
C ARG A 273 -6.34 -14.00 15.42
N VAL A 274 -6.74 -12.77 15.76
CA VAL A 274 -6.52 -12.14 17.07
C VAL A 274 -7.53 -12.69 18.07
#